data_AF-A0A9E3U9J0-F1
#
_entry.id   AF-A0A9E3U9J0-F1
#
_cell.length_a   1.000
_cell.length_b   1.000
_cell.length_c   1.000
_cell.angle_alpha   90.00
_cell.angle_beta   90.00
_cell.angle_gamma   90.00
#
_symmetry.space_group_name_H-M   'P 1'
#
loop_
_entity.id
_entity.type
_entity.pdbx_description
1 polymer ?
#
loop_
_entity_poly.entity_id
_entity_poly.type
_entity_poly.pdbx_seq_one_letter_code
_entity_poly.pdbx_strand_id
1 'polypeptide(L)'
;MLLDPVRLTQHVHGHLGWIAAAVLVHPAILLRDRKRRAHLAVGSATALATIAGAIGAWLYVAYRERLKQGIFMRSPAVGLLFERKEHLAFAAVVLAWAGAAAYFGAIEAKAELRETLRTIAFRAFVGSASLAVVVAVLGTIVSVFKSF
;
A
#
# COMPACT_ATOMS: atom_id res chain seq x y z
N MET A 1 -32.86 1.39 6.90
CA MET A 1 -31.51 1.11 7.42
C MET A 1 -30.65 2.33 7.17
N LEU A 2 -30.25 3.05 8.22
CA LEU A 2 -29.28 4.14 8.07
C LEU A 2 -27.91 3.53 7.76
N LEU A 3 -27.30 3.92 6.65
CA LEU A 3 -25.93 3.52 6.30
C LEU A 3 -24.99 4.16 7.34
N ASP A 4 -24.23 3.34 8.08
CA ASP A 4 -23.11 3.85 8.88
C ASP A 4 -21.95 4.17 7.92
N PRO A 5 -21.64 5.47 7.68
CA PRO A 5 -20.63 5.86 6.72
C PRO A 5 -19.24 5.37 7.10
N VAL A 6 -18.94 5.19 8.40
CA VAL A 6 -17.64 4.72 8.87
C VAL A 6 -17.45 3.24 8.52
N ARG A 7 -18.49 2.44 8.74
CA ARG A 7 -18.47 1.01 8.41
C ARG A 7 -18.38 0.78 6.91
N LEU A 8 -19.13 1.53 6.11
CA LEU A 8 -19.04 1.46 4.65
C LEU A 8 -17.62 1.82 4.16
N THR A 9 -17.06 2.92 4.67
CA THR A 9 -15.70 3.34 4.30
C THR A 9 -14.66 2.30 4.70
N GLN A 10 -14.80 1.65 5.85
CA GLN A 10 -13.91 0.54 6.23
C GLN A 10 -13.91 -0.59 5.20
N HIS A 11 -15.10 -1.04 4.77
CA HIS A 11 -15.21 -2.10 3.77
C HIS A 11 -14.59 -1.68 2.44
N VAL A 12 -14.89 -0.46 1.97
CA VAL A 12 -14.29 0.07 0.74
C VAL A 12 -12.77 0.16 0.86
N HIS A 13 -12.24 0.65 1.98
CA HIS A 13 -10.80 0.72 2.22
C HIS A 13 -10.14 -0.66 2.20
N GLY A 14 -10.77 -1.68 2.78
CA GLY A 14 -10.28 -3.06 2.74
C GLY A 14 -10.17 -3.61 1.31
N HIS A 15 -11.19 -3.40 0.48
CA HIS A 15 -11.15 -3.78 -0.93
C HIS A 15 -10.12 -2.98 -1.73
N LEU A 16 -10.04 -1.67 -1.51
CA LEU A 16 -9.03 -0.81 -2.12
C LEU A 16 -7.61 -1.23 -1.75
N GLY A 17 -7.38 -1.74 -0.54
CA GLY A 17 -6.09 -2.29 -0.12
C GLY A 17 -5.66 -3.48 -0.99
N TRP A 18 -6.56 -4.44 -1.24
CA TRP A 18 -6.28 -5.57 -2.13
C TRP A 18 -6.09 -5.14 -3.59
N ILE A 19 -6.90 -4.19 -4.07
CA ILE A 19 -6.74 -3.63 -5.42
C ILE A 19 -5.40 -2.93 -5.55
N ALA A 20 -5.01 -2.10 -4.59
CA ALA A 20 -3.71 -1.42 -4.60
C ALA A 20 -2.55 -2.41 -4.59
N ALA A 21 -2.62 -3.47 -3.76
CA ALA A 21 -1.63 -4.53 -3.76
C ALA A 21 -1.51 -5.22 -5.14
N ALA A 22 -2.64 -5.57 -5.76
CA ALA A 22 -2.65 -6.19 -7.09
C ALA A 22 -2.08 -5.25 -8.17
N VAL A 23 -2.44 -3.97 -8.14
CA VAL A 23 -1.94 -3.00 -9.13
C VAL A 23 -0.44 -2.73 -8.93
N LEU A 24 0.07 -2.69 -7.70
CA LEU A 24 1.51 -2.55 -7.42
C LEU A 24 2.37 -3.71 -7.95
N VAL A 25 1.81 -4.91 -8.08
CA VAL A 25 2.49 -6.05 -8.71
C VAL A 25 2.78 -5.81 -10.20
N HIS A 26 1.95 -5.02 -10.90
CA HIS A 26 2.10 -4.78 -12.33
C HIS A 26 3.42 -4.07 -12.70
N PRO A 27 3.78 -2.91 -12.11
CA PRO A 27 5.09 -2.30 -12.37
C PRO A 27 6.24 -3.19 -11.88
N ALA A 28 6.07 -3.96 -10.80
CA ALA A 28 7.10 -4.91 -10.36
C ALA A 28 7.40 -6.00 -11.41
N ILE A 29 6.37 -6.52 -12.10
CA ILE A 29 6.53 -7.48 -13.20
C ILE A 29 7.09 -6.80 -14.45
N LEU A 30 6.50 -5.68 -14.88
CA LEU A 30 6.88 -5.02 -16.13
C LEU A 30 8.31 -4.47 -16.10
N LEU A 31 8.74 -3.92 -14.97
CA LEU A 31 10.09 -3.36 -14.80
C LEU A 31 11.17 -4.43 -14.58
N ARG A 32 10.81 -5.72 -14.58
CA ARG A 32 11.79 -6.81 -14.70
C ARG A 32 12.58 -6.70 -16.00
N ASP A 33 11.91 -6.28 -17.08
CA ASP A 33 12.56 -5.81 -18.29
C ASP A 33 12.65 -4.27 -18.26
N ARG A 34 13.84 -3.78 -17.89
CA ARG A 34 14.12 -2.35 -17.70
C ARG A 34 13.92 -1.51 -18.96
N LYS A 35 13.84 -2.13 -20.15
CA LYS A 35 13.62 -1.43 -21.42
C LYS A 35 12.14 -1.18 -21.71
N ARG A 36 11.20 -1.85 -21.02
CA ARG A 36 9.76 -1.70 -21.26
C ARG A 36 9.24 -0.34 -20.80
N ARG A 37 8.30 0.21 -21.58
CA ARG A 37 7.50 1.37 -21.19
C ARG A 37 6.38 0.90 -20.26
N ALA A 38 6.29 1.49 -19.08
CA ALA A 38 5.39 1.11 -18.00
C ALA A 38 4.70 2.34 -17.38
N HIS A 39 4.62 3.46 -18.10
CA HIS A 39 4.10 4.74 -17.59
C HIS A 39 2.73 4.61 -16.90
N LEU A 40 1.78 3.95 -17.57
CA LEU A 40 0.44 3.73 -17.02
C LEU A 40 0.45 2.82 -15.79
N ALA A 41 1.26 1.75 -15.81
CA ALA A 41 1.36 0.82 -14.68
C ALA A 41 1.96 1.50 -13.45
N VAL A 42 3.04 2.28 -13.63
CA VAL A 42 3.69 3.06 -12.58
C VAL A 42 2.74 4.13 -12.03
N GLY A 43 2.14 4.95 -12.91
CA GLY A 43 1.24 6.03 -12.50
C GLY A 43 0.00 5.53 -11.78
N SER A 44 -0.70 4.53 -12.34
CA SER A 44 -1.92 3.98 -11.73
C SER A 44 -1.63 3.26 -10.40
N ALA A 45 -0.54 2.50 -10.30
CA ALA A 45 -0.15 1.84 -9.07
C ALA A 45 0.14 2.84 -7.94
N THR A 46 0.95 3.87 -8.21
CA THR A 46 1.27 4.90 -7.22
C THR A 46 0.04 5.72 -6.84
N ALA A 47 -0.83 6.06 -7.80
CA ALA A 47 -2.07 6.76 -7.52
C ALA A 47 -3.02 5.95 -6.62
N LEU A 48 -3.27 4.68 -6.96
CA LEU A 48 -4.15 3.81 -6.17
C LEU A 48 -3.58 3.51 -4.78
N ALA A 49 -2.27 3.26 -4.66
CA ALA A 49 -1.61 3.11 -3.37
C ALA A 49 -1.75 4.38 -2.51
N THR A 50 -1.64 5.56 -3.12
CA THR A 50 -1.81 6.85 -2.43
C THR A 50 -3.25 7.06 -1.98
N ILE A 51 -4.24 6.76 -2.83
CA ILE A 51 -5.67 6.87 -2.47
C ILE A 51 -5.99 5.91 -1.31
N ALA A 52 -5.54 4.65 -1.39
CA ALA A 52 -5.74 3.68 -0.33
C ALA A 52 -5.08 4.16 0.98
N GLY A 53 -3.85 4.65 0.92
CA GLY A 53 -3.13 5.21 2.06
C GLY A 53 -3.82 6.44 2.68
N ALA A 54 -4.32 7.36 1.85
CA ALA A 54 -5.03 8.56 2.29
C ALA A 54 -6.34 8.21 3.01
N ILE A 55 -7.13 7.28 2.46
CA ILE A 55 -8.35 6.78 3.11
C ILE A 55 -8.00 6.10 4.43
N GLY A 56 -6.94 5.28 4.47
CA GLY A 56 -6.47 4.64 5.70
C GLY A 56 -6.07 5.64 6.78
N ALA A 57 -5.33 6.68 6.40
CA ALA A 57 -4.92 7.77 7.30
C ALA A 57 -6.13 8.56 7.83
N TRP A 58 -7.14 8.81 6.97
CA TRP A 58 -8.36 9.48 7.39
C TRP A 58 -9.18 8.65 8.39
N LEU A 59 -9.30 7.33 8.15
CA LEU A 59 -9.98 6.41 9.06
C LEU A 59 -9.23 6.20 10.38
N TYR A 60 -7.92 6.43 10.40
CA TYR A 60 -7.02 6.00 11.46
C TYR A 60 -7.46 6.44 12.85
N VAL A 61 -7.79 7.73 13.02
CA VAL A 61 -8.11 8.30 14.34
C VAL A 61 -9.32 7.59 14.96
N ALA A 62 -10.44 7.56 14.24
CA ALA A 62 -11.67 6.91 14.70
C ALA A 62 -11.52 5.38 14.86
N TYR A 63 -10.75 4.75 13.97
CA TYR A 63 -10.50 3.30 14.02
C TYR A 63 -9.68 2.91 15.25
N ARG A 64 -8.62 3.68 15.54
CA ARG A 64 -7.70 3.41 16.64
C ARG A 64 -8.38 3.55 17.99
N GLU A 65 -9.15 4.61 18.19
CA GLU A 65 -9.85 4.87 19.47
C GLU A 65 -10.82 3.72 19.82
N ARG A 66 -11.56 3.22 18.83
CA ARG A 66 -12.62 2.23 19.07
C ARG A 66 -12.12 0.79 19.13
N LEU A 67 -11.11 0.44 18.33
CA LEU A 67 -10.74 -0.96 18.13
C LEU A 67 -9.47 -1.36 18.89
N LYS A 68 -8.49 -0.45 19.03
CA LYS A 68 -7.18 -0.79 19.60
C LYS A 68 -7.29 -1.41 20.99
N GLN A 69 -7.91 -0.69 21.94
CA GLN A 69 -8.00 -1.16 23.33
C GLN A 69 -8.69 -2.52 23.44
N GLY A 70 -9.83 -2.69 22.75
CA GLY A 70 -10.57 -3.95 22.77
C GLY A 70 -9.81 -5.13 22.13
N ILE A 71 -9.02 -4.87 21.08
CA ILE A 71 -8.17 -5.91 20.47
C ILE A 71 -7.03 -6.27 21.43
N PHE A 72 -6.32 -5.29 21.99
CA PHE A 72 -5.20 -5.53 22.89
C PHE A 72 -5.60 -6.25 24.18
N MET A 73 -6.77 -5.94 24.75
CA MET A 73 -7.28 -6.65 25.94
C MET A 73 -7.61 -8.13 25.68
N ARG A 74 -8.04 -8.47 24.45
CA ARG A 74 -8.41 -9.86 24.10
C ARG A 74 -7.24 -10.65 23.53
N SER A 75 -6.40 -10.01 22.72
CA SER A 75 -5.24 -10.64 22.07
C SER A 75 -4.15 -9.59 21.78
N PRO A 76 -3.14 -9.47 22.64
CA PRO A 76 -2.01 -8.56 22.44
C PRO A 76 -1.28 -8.80 21.11
N ALA A 77 -1.17 -10.07 20.68
CA ALA A 77 -0.54 -10.43 19.42
C ALA A 77 -1.25 -9.80 18.21
N VAL A 78 -2.59 -9.86 18.17
CA VAL A 78 -3.39 -9.21 17.10
C VAL A 78 -3.31 -7.68 17.21
N GLY A 79 -3.25 -7.15 18.43
CA GLY A 79 -3.03 -5.72 18.66
C GLY A 79 -1.70 -5.22 18.09
N LEU A 80 -0.62 -5.99 18.22
CA LEU A 80 0.68 -5.68 17.61
C LEU A 80 0.63 -5.73 16.08
N LEU A 81 -0.08 -6.71 15.50
CA LEU A 81 -0.29 -6.76 14.05
C LEU A 81 -1.07 -5.55 13.54
N PHE A 82 -2.07 -5.11 14.32
CA PHE A 82 -2.87 -3.92 14.03
C PHE A 82 -2.01 -2.65 13.94
N GLU A 83 -1.08 -2.42 14.86
CA GLU A 83 -0.19 -1.25 14.80
C GLU A 83 0.89 -1.38 13.71
N ARG A 84 1.43 -2.59 13.50
CA ARG A 84 2.49 -2.80 12.51
C ARG A 84 2.00 -2.61 11.07
N LYS A 85 0.77 -3.02 10.76
CA LYS A 85 0.25 -2.92 9.38
C LYS A 85 0.24 -1.47 8.88
N GLU A 86 0.07 -0.49 9.76
CA GLU A 86 0.02 0.94 9.39
C GLU A 86 1.39 1.46 8.96
N HIS A 87 2.44 1.11 9.70
CA HIS A 87 3.81 1.45 9.35
C HIS A 87 4.24 0.80 8.04
N LEU A 88 3.84 -0.47 7.83
CA LEU A 88 4.10 -1.18 6.58
C LEU A 88 3.32 -0.59 5.41
N ALA A 89 2.07 -0.15 5.62
CA ALA A 89 1.26 0.53 4.61
C ALA A 89 1.89 1.86 4.19
N PHE A 90 2.34 2.65 5.17
CA PHE A 90 3.05 3.90 4.92
C PHE A 90 4.34 3.65 4.14
N ALA A 91 5.15 2.66 4.55
CA ALA A 91 6.36 2.28 3.83
C ALA A 91 6.07 1.82 2.39
N ALA A 92 4.98 1.09 2.16
CA ALA A 92 4.55 0.70 0.82
C ALA A 92 4.26 1.92 -0.07
N VAL A 93 3.56 2.93 0.45
CA VAL A 93 3.27 4.19 -0.27
C VAL A 93 4.55 4.96 -0.57
N VAL A 94 5.44 5.11 0.42
CA VAL A 94 6.73 5.80 0.24
C VAL A 94 7.57 5.12 -0.84
N LEU A 95 7.65 3.78 -0.83
CA LEU A 95 8.36 3.02 -1.86
C LEU A 95 7.70 3.16 -3.24
N ALA A 96 6.38 3.21 -3.34
CA ALA A 96 5.68 3.44 -4.61
C ALA A 96 6.03 4.81 -5.20
N TRP A 97 6.12 5.85 -4.35
CA TRP A 97 6.53 7.19 -4.77
C TRP A 97 8.02 7.25 -5.15
N ALA A 98 8.90 6.64 -4.36
CA ALA A 98 10.32 6.53 -4.70
C ALA A 98 10.53 5.81 -6.03
N GLY A 99 9.78 4.72 -6.26
CA GLY A 99 9.80 3.96 -7.51
C GLY A 99 9.30 4.77 -8.70
N ALA A 100 8.20 5.52 -8.54
CA ALA A 100 7.68 6.41 -9.58
C ALA A 100 8.65 7.54 -9.91
N ALA A 101 9.20 8.21 -8.89
CA ALA A 101 10.17 9.29 -9.08
C ALA A 101 11.43 8.79 -9.82
N ALA A 102 11.96 7.62 -9.43
CA ALA A 102 13.09 7.01 -10.12
C ALA A 102 12.74 6.62 -11.56
N TYR A 103 11.56 6.06 -11.80
CA TYR A 103 11.11 5.66 -13.13
C TYR A 103 10.99 6.85 -14.10
N PHE A 104 10.28 7.91 -13.69
CA PHE A 104 10.11 9.10 -14.52
C PHE A 104 11.41 9.91 -14.64
N GLY A 105 12.22 9.97 -13.58
CA GLY A 105 13.55 10.58 -13.65
C GLY A 105 14.51 9.88 -14.62
N ALA A 106 14.32 8.58 -14.87
CA ALA A 106 15.15 7.83 -15.81
C ALA A 106 14.92 8.19 -17.28
N ILE A 107 13.81 8.86 -17.63
CA ILE A 107 13.43 9.18 -19.02
C ILE A 107 14.48 10.12 -19.65
N GLU A 108 14.83 11.19 -18.94
CA GLU A 108 15.78 12.22 -19.40
C GLU A 108 17.22 11.99 -18.91
N ALA A 109 17.45 10.93 -18.11
CA ALA A 109 18.76 10.66 -17.54
C ALA A 109 19.77 10.16 -18.59
N LYS A 110 21.06 10.50 -18.38
CA LYS A 110 22.21 9.93 -19.09
C LYS A 110 22.25 8.40 -18.92
N ALA A 111 22.89 7.68 -19.85
CA ALA A 111 22.87 6.22 -19.91
C ALA A 111 23.26 5.52 -18.59
N GLU A 112 24.34 5.96 -17.93
CA GLU A 112 24.82 5.38 -16.67
C GLU A 112 23.81 5.57 -15.52
N LEU A 113 23.28 6.79 -15.37
CA LEU A 113 22.30 7.10 -14.33
C LEU A 113 20.93 6.45 -14.61
N ARG A 114 20.55 6.34 -15.88
CA ARG A 114 19.29 5.73 -16.34
C ARG A 114 19.16 4.28 -15.88
N GLU A 115 20.21 3.48 -16.04
CA GLU A 115 20.18 2.07 -15.61
C GLU A 115 20.10 1.93 -14.08
N THR A 116 20.78 2.82 -13.35
CA THR A 116 20.71 2.90 -11.89
C THR A 116 19.29 3.24 -11.43
N LEU A 117 18.68 4.29 -12.00
CA LEU A 117 17.32 4.72 -11.67
C LEU A 117 16.28 3.66 -12.01
N ARG A 118 16.42 2.96 -13.14
CA ARG A 118 15.53 1.83 -13.50
C ARG A 118 15.64 0.67 -12.52
N THR A 119 16.84 0.39 -12.01
CA THR A 119 17.06 -0.63 -10.98
C THR A 119 16.44 -0.23 -9.65
N ILE A 120 16.57 1.04 -9.25
CA ILE A 120 15.91 1.59 -8.06
C ILE A 120 14.39 1.50 -8.21
N ALA A 121 13.84 1.91 -9.36
CA ALA A 121 12.41 1.85 -9.64
C ALA A 121 11.87 0.42 -9.50
N PHE A 122 12.53 -0.55 -10.14
CA PHE A 122 12.16 -1.96 -10.04
C PHE A 122 12.16 -2.46 -8.58
N ARG A 123 13.27 -2.24 -7.84
CA ARG A 123 13.38 -2.69 -6.44
C ARG A 123 12.35 -2.02 -5.53
N ALA A 124 12.10 -0.74 -5.74
CA ALA A 124 11.12 0.02 -4.97
C ALA A 124 9.70 -0.51 -5.21
N PHE A 125 9.31 -0.81 -6.46
CA PHE A 125 8.00 -1.41 -6.75
C PHE A 125 7.87 -2.84 -6.24
N VAL A 126 8.93 -3.66 -6.29
CA VAL A 126 8.93 -5.00 -5.67
C VAL A 126 8.73 -4.90 -4.15
N GLY A 127 9.47 -4.00 -3.49
CA GLY A 127 9.33 -3.76 -2.06
C GLY A 127 7.93 -3.25 -1.69
N SER A 128 7.43 -2.26 -2.45
CA SER A 128 6.10 -1.70 -2.26
C SER A 128 5.00 -2.75 -2.41
N ALA A 129 5.03 -3.55 -3.49
CA ALA A 129 4.06 -4.62 -3.72
C ALA A 129 4.10 -5.68 -2.61
N SER A 130 5.30 -6.08 -2.18
CA SER A 130 5.47 -7.07 -1.11
C SER A 130 4.88 -6.57 0.20
N LEU A 131 5.17 -5.33 0.58
CA LEU A 131 4.61 -4.71 1.78
C LEU A 131 3.08 -4.55 1.67
N ALA A 132 2.56 -4.13 0.53
CA ALA A 132 1.12 -3.98 0.31
C ALA A 132 0.37 -5.31 0.47
N VAL A 133 0.92 -6.42 -0.05
CA VAL A 133 0.35 -7.76 0.14
C VAL A 133 0.35 -8.15 1.63
N VAL A 134 1.47 -7.95 2.32
CA VAL A 134 1.55 -8.22 3.78
C VAL A 134 0.50 -7.39 4.53
N VAL A 135 0.39 -6.10 4.23
CA VAL A 135 -0.62 -5.20 4.84
C VAL A 135 -2.03 -5.68 4.57
N ALA A 136 -2.35 -6.10 3.34
CA ALA A 136 -3.66 -6.60 2.97
C ALA A 136 -4.01 -7.87 3.76
N VAL A 137 -3.08 -8.82 3.88
CA VAL A 137 -3.23 -10.04 4.68
C VAL A 137 -3.44 -9.70 6.17
N LEU A 138 -2.59 -8.84 6.74
CA LEU A 138 -2.72 -8.41 8.14
C LEU A 138 -4.06 -7.67 8.39
N GLY A 139 -4.49 -6.84 7.44
CA GLY A 139 -5.78 -6.16 7.47
C GLY A 139 -6.94 -7.15 7.48
N THR A 140 -6.89 -8.18 6.65
CA THR A 140 -7.89 -9.27 6.66
C THR A 140 -7.90 -10.02 7.99
N ILE A 141 -6.75 -10.38 8.55
CA ILE A 141 -6.65 -11.06 9.85
C ILE A 141 -7.30 -10.20 10.96
N VAL A 142 -6.95 -8.92 11.03
CA VAL A 142 -7.54 -7.98 12.00
C VAL A 142 -9.05 -7.87 11.80
N SER A 143 -9.51 -7.74 10.55
CA SER A 143 -10.93 -7.59 10.22
C SER A 143 -11.75 -8.84 10.60
N VAL A 144 -11.17 -10.04 10.47
CA VAL A 144 -11.81 -11.29 10.92
C VAL A 144 -11.90 -11.34 12.45
N PHE A 145 -10.89 -10.85 13.16
CA PHE A 145 -10.89 -10.82 14.63
C PHE A 145 -11.89 -9.81 15.19
N LYS A 146 -11.96 -8.61 14.60
CA LYS A 146 -12.90 -7.56 14.99
C LYS A 146 -13.15 -6.57 13.85
N SER A 147 -14.39 -6.50 13.38
CA SER A 147 -14.88 -5.43 12.52
C SER A 147 -15.60 -4.34 13.34
N PHE A 148 -15.96 -3.22 12.71
CA PHE A 148 -17.05 -2.38 13.20
C PHE A 148 -18.39 -3.12 13.14
#